data_AF-A0A401PND5-F1
#
_entry.id   AF-A0A401PND5-F1
#
_cell.length_a   1.000
_cell.length_b   1.000
_cell.length_c   1.000
_cell.angle_alpha   90.00
_cell.angle_beta   90.00
_cell.angle_gamma   90.00
#
_symmetry.space_group_name_H-M   'P 1'
#
loop_
_entity.id
_entity.type
_entity.pdbx_description
1 polymer ?
#
loop_
_entity_poly.entity_id
_entity_poly.type
_entity_poly.pdbx_seq_one_letter_code
_entity_poly.pdbx_strand_id
1 'polypeptide(L)'
;MRCICEVQRTRAAWFGDMEAASINNLCILYQSTNFLVVNKHWDIRIDSKMWYEKLTVQSQLKYRFPELADPDTYYGFRFCHQLDFSTSGALCIALNKMAAAKAYRCFRDRLVTKVYLALVRGHVSVNRMMMDHAIGKNTTEGMTHMMCTEETQGCQNPKPSQTVMTVLARGFYSGDPVTKVLLQPITGRTHQLRVHCRAVGHPIVGDFTYSLKTDSSPYRMMLHAHQLRIPMDEELIDVTTADPFTHLVDSNLELGLCVNSLHDIIKGLKGKCVIEQCDKNNILGVQAEKIQVEKTSEETKEEREKCLQWLNEWTMS
;
A
#
# COMPACT_ATOMS: atom_id res chain seq x y z
N MET A 1 -10.27 -33.17 16.52
CA MET A 1 -10.56 -32.94 15.09
C MET A 1 -9.50 -32.01 14.54
N ARG A 2 -8.62 -32.52 13.68
CA ARG A 2 -7.48 -31.78 13.11
C ARG A 2 -7.98 -30.98 11.90
N CYS A 3 -7.91 -29.65 11.95
CA CYS A 3 -8.04 -28.83 10.74
C CYS A 3 -6.70 -28.83 10.01
N ILE A 4 -6.72 -29.34 8.79
CA ILE A 4 -5.57 -29.54 7.91
C ILE A 4 -5.23 -28.19 7.27
N CYS A 5 -4.17 -27.54 7.76
CA CYS A 5 -3.48 -26.47 7.03
C CYS A 5 -2.55 -27.13 6.01
N GLU A 6 -3.06 -27.42 4.82
CA GLU A 6 -2.25 -27.85 3.68
C GLU A 6 -2.30 -26.74 2.62
N VAL A 7 -1.44 -25.74 2.83
CA VAL A 7 -1.16 -24.70 1.82
C VAL A 7 -0.40 -25.39 0.70
N GLN A 8 -1.12 -25.81 -0.35
CA GLN A 8 -0.52 -26.26 -1.59
C GLN A 8 0.30 -25.11 -2.19
N ARG A 9 1.63 -25.19 -2.02
CA ARG A 9 2.60 -24.42 -2.78
C ARG A 9 2.56 -24.89 -4.24
N THR A 10 1.65 -24.34 -5.02
CA THR A 10 1.78 -24.41 -6.48
C THR A 10 2.87 -23.44 -6.91
N ARG A 11 3.95 -23.99 -7.50
CA ARG A 11 4.93 -23.24 -8.31
C ARG A 11 4.18 -22.66 -9.52
N ALA A 12 3.52 -21.53 -9.35
CA ALA A 12 3.09 -20.73 -10.49
C ALA A 12 4.33 -20.11 -11.14
N ALA A 13 4.46 -20.30 -12.45
CA ALA A 13 5.58 -19.85 -13.24
C ALA A 13 5.69 -18.31 -13.20
N TRP A 14 6.86 -17.81 -12.77
CA TRP A 14 7.20 -16.41 -12.51
C TRP A 14 7.49 -15.60 -13.79
N PHE A 15 6.71 -15.78 -14.85
CA PHE A 15 6.94 -15.09 -16.14
C PHE A 15 6.02 -13.89 -16.41
N GLY A 16 5.15 -13.52 -15.46
CA GLY A 16 4.09 -12.53 -15.68
C GLY A 16 4.38 -11.07 -15.28
N ASP A 17 5.54 -10.74 -14.69
CA ASP A 17 5.76 -9.41 -14.07
C ASP A 17 6.09 -8.27 -15.07
N MET A 18 6.44 -8.63 -16.31
CA MET A 18 6.73 -7.69 -17.40
C MET A 18 5.56 -7.51 -18.38
N GLU A 19 4.55 -8.39 -18.34
CA GLU A 19 3.40 -8.28 -19.24
C GLU A 19 2.47 -7.15 -18.80
N ALA A 20 1.78 -6.53 -19.75
CA ALA A 20 0.76 -5.53 -19.42
C ALA A 20 -0.40 -6.17 -18.65
N ALA A 21 -1.07 -5.38 -17.81
CA ALA A 21 -2.27 -5.83 -17.12
C ALA A 21 -3.32 -6.31 -18.15
N SER A 22 -4.05 -7.37 -17.79
CA SER A 22 -5.16 -7.88 -18.59
C SER A 22 -6.35 -8.23 -17.69
N ILE A 23 -7.54 -8.33 -18.27
CA ILE A 23 -8.77 -8.62 -17.50
C ILE A 23 -8.69 -9.95 -16.75
N ASN A 24 -7.92 -10.91 -17.27
CA ASN A 24 -7.76 -12.25 -16.71
C ASN A 24 -6.61 -12.33 -15.68
N ASN A 25 -5.71 -11.35 -15.66
CA ASN A 25 -4.51 -11.35 -14.82
C ASN A 25 -4.77 -10.71 -13.46
N LEU A 26 -5.47 -11.44 -12.58
CA LEU A 26 -5.69 -11.07 -11.19
C LEU A 26 -4.97 -12.03 -10.25
N CYS A 27 -3.90 -11.57 -9.61
CA CYS A 27 -3.15 -12.36 -8.64
C CYS A 27 -3.74 -12.22 -7.24
N ILE A 28 -4.15 -13.33 -6.63
CA ILE A 28 -4.73 -13.37 -5.28
C ILE A 28 -3.64 -13.75 -4.28
N LEU A 29 -3.49 -12.93 -3.24
CA LEU A 29 -2.53 -13.13 -2.16
C LEU A 29 -3.18 -13.77 -0.94
N TYR A 30 -4.46 -13.47 -0.70
CA TYR A 30 -5.22 -13.96 0.45
C TYR A 30 -6.70 -13.91 0.15
N GLN A 31 -7.46 -14.91 0.62
CA GLN A 31 -8.92 -14.93 0.50
C GLN A 31 -9.52 -15.61 1.74
N SER A 32 -10.53 -14.97 2.31
CA SER A 32 -11.36 -15.49 3.39
C SER A 32 -12.83 -15.18 3.12
N THR A 33 -13.71 -15.44 4.09
CA THR A 33 -15.13 -15.05 4.02
C THR A 33 -15.33 -13.54 4.14
N ASN A 34 -14.37 -12.81 4.72
CA ASN A 34 -14.49 -11.39 5.00
C ASN A 34 -13.63 -10.52 4.09
N PHE A 35 -12.50 -11.04 3.60
CA PHE A 35 -11.51 -10.25 2.86
C PHE A 35 -10.94 -10.99 1.66
N LEU A 36 -10.55 -10.19 0.68
CA LEU A 36 -9.74 -10.60 -0.45
C LEU A 36 -8.55 -9.64 -0.52
N VAL A 37 -7.35 -10.16 -0.69
CA VAL A 37 -6.16 -9.35 -0.96
C VAL A 37 -5.59 -9.76 -2.30
N VAL A 38 -5.39 -8.79 -3.18
CA VAL A 38 -4.83 -9.00 -4.51
C VAL A 38 -3.46 -8.35 -4.62
N ASN A 39 -2.61 -8.88 -5.47
CA ASN A 39 -1.41 -8.20 -5.93
C ASN A 39 -1.81 -7.35 -7.14
N LYS A 40 -2.11 -6.08 -6.90
CA LYS A 40 -2.49 -5.12 -7.93
C LYS A 40 -1.34 -4.98 -8.93
N HIS A 41 -1.66 -5.09 -10.22
CA HIS A 41 -0.69 -4.78 -11.27
C HIS A 41 -0.28 -3.30 -11.25
N TRP A 42 0.85 -2.97 -11.88
CA TRP A 42 1.19 -1.58 -12.17
C TRP A 42 0.37 -1.05 -13.35
N ASP A 43 0.27 0.28 -13.45
CA ASP A 43 -0.48 1.00 -14.49
C ASP A 43 -1.92 0.50 -14.71
N ILE A 44 -2.61 0.23 -13.60
CA ILE A 44 -4.05 -0.06 -13.60
C ILE A 44 -4.72 0.69 -12.46
N ARG A 45 -5.89 1.29 -12.75
CA ARG A 45 -6.71 1.94 -11.72
C ARG A 45 -7.41 0.89 -10.85
N ILE A 46 -7.72 1.27 -9.63
CA ILE A 46 -8.53 0.45 -8.73
C ILE A 46 -9.97 0.35 -9.26
N ASP A 47 -10.57 1.50 -9.54
CA ASP A 47 -11.89 1.65 -10.14
C ASP A 47 -11.87 2.83 -11.14
N SER A 48 -12.96 2.96 -11.89
CA SER A 48 -13.18 4.11 -12.75
C SER A 48 -14.67 4.38 -12.96
N LYS A 49 -15.03 5.65 -13.05
CA LYS A 49 -16.35 6.10 -13.53
C LYS A 49 -16.40 6.26 -15.04
N MET A 50 -15.26 6.23 -15.71
CA MET A 50 -15.14 6.49 -17.13
C MET A 50 -15.54 5.24 -17.92
N TRP A 51 -16.63 5.33 -18.68
CA TRP A 51 -17.18 4.21 -19.44
C TRP A 51 -16.19 3.55 -20.42
N TYR A 52 -15.17 4.29 -20.87
CA TYR A 52 -14.13 3.80 -21.77
C TYR A 52 -12.97 3.10 -21.05
N GLU A 53 -12.84 3.26 -19.73
CA GLU A 53 -11.77 2.65 -18.95
C GLU A 53 -12.17 1.24 -18.52
N LYS A 54 -11.94 0.29 -19.42
CA LYS A 54 -12.43 -1.09 -19.28
C LYS A 54 -11.56 -1.96 -18.37
N LEU A 55 -10.30 -1.57 -18.15
CA LEU A 55 -9.34 -2.35 -17.38
C LEU A 55 -9.03 -1.67 -16.05
N THR A 56 -9.65 -2.19 -14.99
CA THR A 56 -9.47 -1.75 -13.60
C THR A 56 -9.40 -2.98 -12.70
N VAL A 57 -8.90 -2.84 -11.48
CA VAL A 57 -8.98 -3.94 -10.49
C VAL A 57 -10.42 -4.34 -10.26
N GLN A 58 -11.33 -3.38 -10.20
CA GLN A 58 -12.76 -3.61 -10.13
C GLN A 58 -13.26 -4.47 -11.29
N SER A 59 -12.88 -4.19 -12.54
CA SER A 59 -13.34 -5.01 -13.67
C SER A 59 -12.72 -6.41 -13.66
N GLN A 60 -11.46 -6.56 -13.25
CA GLN A 60 -10.82 -7.87 -13.01
C GLN A 60 -11.55 -8.67 -11.93
N LEU A 61 -11.93 -8.03 -10.81
CA LEU A 61 -12.70 -8.64 -9.74
C LEU A 61 -14.09 -9.06 -10.22
N LYS A 62 -14.82 -8.20 -10.94
CA LYS A 62 -16.14 -8.55 -11.52
C LYS A 62 -16.05 -9.72 -12.49
N TYR A 63 -15.00 -9.77 -13.30
CA TYR A 63 -14.77 -10.86 -14.24
C TYR A 63 -14.48 -12.19 -13.53
N ARG A 64 -13.63 -12.17 -12.49
CA ARG A 64 -13.15 -13.37 -11.81
C ARG A 64 -14.07 -13.87 -10.69
N PHE A 65 -14.79 -12.96 -10.04
CA PHE A 65 -15.64 -13.18 -8.87
C PHE A 65 -16.94 -12.36 -8.95
N PRO A 66 -17.78 -12.59 -9.98
CA PRO A 66 -19.05 -11.87 -10.13
C PRO A 66 -19.96 -12.03 -8.90
N GLU A 67 -19.87 -13.16 -8.19
CA GLU A 67 -20.63 -13.47 -6.99
C GLU A 67 -20.23 -12.66 -5.75
N LEU A 68 -19.01 -12.10 -5.74
CA LEU A 68 -18.53 -11.25 -4.64
C LEU A 68 -18.90 -9.77 -4.83
N ALA A 69 -19.51 -9.42 -5.97
CA ALA A 69 -19.93 -8.06 -6.22
C ALA A 69 -21.14 -7.69 -5.35
N ASP A 70 -21.00 -6.63 -4.57
CA ASP A 70 -22.05 -6.11 -3.70
C ASP A 70 -22.89 -5.05 -4.41
N PRO A 71 -24.19 -5.32 -4.67
CA PRO A 71 -25.07 -4.40 -5.38
C PRO A 71 -25.37 -3.11 -4.60
N ASP A 72 -25.20 -3.10 -3.28
CA ASP A 72 -25.39 -1.92 -2.42
C ASP A 72 -24.23 -0.93 -2.49
N THR A 73 -23.17 -1.28 -3.23
CA THR A 73 -22.03 -0.39 -3.45
C THR A 73 -21.96 0.08 -4.89
N TYR A 74 -21.62 1.35 -5.05
CA TYR A 74 -21.50 1.96 -6.37
C TYR A 74 -20.51 1.20 -7.29
N TYR A 75 -19.39 0.72 -6.74
CA TYR A 75 -18.37 0.00 -7.51
C TYR A 75 -18.48 -1.53 -7.45
N GLY A 76 -19.41 -2.08 -6.67
CA GLY A 76 -19.52 -3.53 -6.45
C GLY A 76 -18.54 -4.10 -5.41
N PHE A 77 -17.53 -3.35 -4.97
CA PHE A 77 -16.51 -3.82 -4.02
C PHE A 77 -16.15 -2.73 -3.03
N ARG A 78 -15.74 -3.13 -1.81
CA ARG A 78 -15.26 -2.21 -0.76
C ARG A 78 -13.75 -2.27 -0.65
N PHE A 79 -13.07 -1.35 -1.30
CA PHE A 79 -11.62 -1.20 -1.17
C PHE A 79 -11.29 -0.62 0.21
N CYS A 80 -10.48 -1.34 1.00
CA CYS A 80 -10.13 -0.94 2.36
C CYS A 80 -9.12 0.21 2.40
N HIS A 81 -8.37 0.40 1.33
CA HIS A 81 -7.40 1.47 1.13
C HIS A 81 -7.13 1.67 -0.37
N GLN A 82 -6.29 2.65 -0.69
CA GLN A 82 -5.89 2.94 -2.07
C GLN A 82 -4.42 2.61 -2.33
N LEU A 83 -4.10 2.48 -3.61
CA LEU A 83 -2.77 2.47 -4.23
C LEU A 83 -2.84 3.34 -5.47
N ASP A 84 -1.79 4.11 -5.75
CA ASP A 84 -1.71 4.91 -6.97
C ASP A 84 -1.82 4.01 -8.21
N PHE A 85 -2.29 4.59 -9.32
CA PHE A 85 -2.39 3.94 -10.63
C PHE A 85 -1.12 3.13 -10.99
N SER A 86 0.04 3.80 -10.96
CA SER A 86 1.33 3.19 -11.33
C SER A 86 1.96 2.32 -10.23
N THR A 87 1.40 2.33 -9.01
CA THR A 87 1.92 1.50 -7.91
C THR A 87 1.33 0.10 -7.99
N SER A 88 2.16 -0.93 -7.99
CA SER A 88 1.72 -2.33 -7.85
C SER A 88 1.71 -2.80 -6.40
N GLY A 89 1.17 -3.98 -6.12
CA GLY A 89 1.32 -4.66 -4.83
C GLY A 89 0.03 -4.92 -4.09
N ALA A 90 0.14 -5.26 -2.80
CA ALA A 90 -0.97 -5.70 -1.97
C ALA A 90 -2.08 -4.64 -1.84
N LEU A 91 -3.29 -5.01 -2.27
CA LEU A 91 -4.52 -4.23 -2.14
C LEU A 91 -5.59 -5.07 -1.46
N CYS A 92 -6.13 -4.59 -0.35
CA CYS A 92 -7.16 -5.28 0.44
C CYS A 92 -8.58 -4.81 0.09
N ILE A 93 -9.48 -5.77 -0.09
CA ILE A 93 -10.90 -5.61 -0.37
C ILE A 93 -11.68 -6.31 0.73
N ALA A 94 -12.66 -5.62 1.30
CA ALA A 94 -13.64 -6.19 2.21
C ALA A 94 -14.83 -6.76 1.41
N LEU A 95 -15.23 -7.98 1.74
CA LEU A 95 -16.32 -8.72 1.09
C LEU A 95 -17.68 -8.47 1.73
N ASN A 96 -17.71 -7.80 2.89
CA ASN A 96 -18.94 -7.39 3.55
C ASN A 96 -18.76 -6.07 4.33
N LYS A 97 -19.88 -5.47 4.74
CA LYS A 97 -19.90 -4.16 5.42
C LYS A 97 -19.17 -4.17 6.77
N MET A 98 -19.32 -5.25 7.54
CA MET A 98 -18.68 -5.38 8.86
C MET A 98 -17.15 -5.45 8.71
N ALA A 99 -16.67 -6.24 7.76
CA ALA A 99 -15.25 -6.33 7.40
C ALA A 99 -14.69 -4.96 6.97
N ALA A 100 -15.42 -4.21 6.15
CA ALA A 100 -15.00 -2.88 5.72
C ALA A 100 -14.88 -1.89 6.90
N ALA A 101 -15.84 -1.90 7.83
CA ALA A 101 -15.80 -1.06 9.03
C ALA A 101 -14.61 -1.42 9.95
N LYS A 102 -14.36 -2.73 10.15
CA LYS A 102 -13.21 -3.22 10.93
C LYS A 102 -11.88 -2.77 10.30
N ALA A 103 -11.71 -2.96 9.00
CA ALA A 103 -10.51 -2.52 8.29
C ALA A 103 -10.33 -0.99 8.36
N TYR A 104 -11.41 -0.23 8.15
CA TYR A 104 -11.40 1.23 8.27
C TYR A 104 -10.87 1.70 9.63
N ARG A 105 -11.34 1.09 10.74
CA ARG A 105 -10.84 1.40 12.09
C ARG A 105 -9.33 1.18 12.18
N CYS A 106 -8.82 0.05 11.68
CA CYS A 106 -7.37 -0.21 11.68
C CYS A 106 -6.58 0.85 10.91
N PHE A 107 -7.07 1.33 9.77
CA PHE A 107 -6.41 2.40 8.99
C PHE A 107 -6.49 3.76 9.69
N ARG A 108 -7.67 4.13 10.21
CA ARG A 108 -7.92 5.37 10.95
C ARG A 108 -7.01 5.47 12.18
N ASP A 109 -6.93 4.37 12.94
CA ASP A 109 -6.20 4.29 14.21
C ASP A 109 -4.70 3.95 14.01
N ARG A 110 -4.23 3.93 12.74
CA ARG A 110 -2.84 3.69 12.33
C ARG A 110 -2.27 2.37 12.86
N LEU A 111 -3.11 1.35 12.96
CA LEU A 111 -2.70 0.00 13.39
C LEU A 111 -2.13 -0.83 12.22
N VAL A 112 -2.40 -0.42 10.98
CA VAL A 112 -1.94 -1.11 9.78
C VAL A 112 -0.44 -0.89 9.58
N THR A 113 0.29 -1.98 9.39
CA THR A 113 1.69 -1.92 8.95
C THR A 113 1.75 -2.06 7.42
N LYS A 114 2.39 -1.10 6.77
CA LYS A 114 2.60 -1.10 5.32
C LYS A 114 4.10 -1.03 5.04
N VAL A 115 4.57 -1.87 4.13
CA VAL A 115 5.96 -1.90 3.68
C VAL A 115 5.96 -1.90 2.16
N TYR A 116 6.73 -0.97 1.61
CA TYR A 116 6.90 -0.83 0.17
C TYR A 116 8.35 -1.08 -0.19
N LEU A 117 8.57 -1.66 -1.37
CA LEU A 117 9.86 -1.66 -2.04
C LEU A 117 9.87 -0.57 -3.09
N ALA A 118 11.01 0.06 -3.30
CA ALA A 118 11.21 0.98 -4.41
C ALA A 118 12.65 0.92 -4.94
N LEU A 119 12.81 1.28 -6.22
CA LEU A 119 14.08 1.74 -6.76
C LEU A 119 14.03 3.27 -6.84
N VAL A 120 15.03 3.93 -6.24
CA VAL A 120 15.18 5.39 -6.29
C VAL A 120 16.45 5.77 -7.04
N ARG A 121 16.41 6.91 -7.73
CA ARG A 121 17.55 7.46 -8.49
C ARG A 121 18.69 7.89 -7.54
N GLY A 122 19.92 7.65 -7.97
CA GLY A 122 21.14 7.94 -7.21
C GLY A 122 21.46 6.91 -6.15
N HIS A 123 22.65 7.05 -5.54
CA HIS A 123 23.09 6.25 -4.40
C HIS A 123 22.77 6.98 -3.10
N VAL A 124 21.77 6.51 -2.35
CA VAL A 124 21.43 7.06 -1.04
C VAL A 124 22.58 6.75 -0.08
N SER A 125 23.24 7.79 0.45
CA SER A 125 24.43 7.63 1.28
C SER A 125 24.12 7.06 2.67
N VAL A 126 23.01 7.50 3.27
CA VAL A 126 22.58 7.07 4.61
C VAL A 126 21.75 5.80 4.55
N ASN A 127 22.11 4.78 5.35
CA ASN A 127 21.44 3.47 5.30
C ASN A 127 20.00 3.48 5.83
N ARG A 128 19.63 4.48 6.63
CA ARG A 128 18.27 4.65 7.16
C ARG A 128 17.99 6.12 7.43
N MET A 129 16.84 6.62 6.96
CA MET A 129 16.42 8.01 7.18
C MET A 129 14.92 8.10 7.50
N MET A 130 14.56 9.08 8.32
CA MET A 130 13.17 9.50 8.52
C MET A 130 12.92 10.72 7.64
N MET A 131 11.82 10.71 6.91
CA MET A 131 11.36 11.79 6.06
C MET A 131 10.03 12.29 6.62
N ASP A 132 9.99 13.50 7.12
CA ASP A 132 8.89 14.06 7.92
C ASP A 132 8.32 15.39 7.38
N HIS A 133 8.77 15.84 6.20
CA HIS A 133 8.18 16.98 5.50
C HIS A 133 6.65 16.84 5.40
N ALA A 134 5.91 17.87 5.81
CA ALA A 134 4.46 17.88 5.65
C ALA A 134 4.08 17.97 4.15
N ILE A 135 3.00 17.30 3.76
CA ILE A 135 2.54 17.25 2.36
C ILE A 135 1.22 17.98 2.19
N GLY A 136 1.16 18.89 1.23
CA GLY A 136 -0.02 19.63 0.81
C GLY A 136 -0.32 19.51 -0.68
N LYS A 137 -1.38 20.18 -1.13
CA LYS A 137 -1.73 20.28 -2.55
C LYS A 137 -0.85 21.32 -3.22
N ASN A 138 -0.35 21.03 -4.42
CA ASN A 138 0.34 22.02 -5.22
C ASN A 138 -0.69 22.88 -5.97
N THR A 139 -0.62 24.20 -5.85
CA THR A 139 -1.50 25.12 -6.60
C THR A 139 -0.79 25.86 -7.72
N THR A 140 0.47 25.52 -7.99
CA THR A 140 1.22 26.07 -9.14
C THR A 140 0.58 25.61 -10.44
N GLU A 141 0.41 26.55 -11.38
CA GLU A 141 -0.17 26.27 -12.69
C GLU A 141 0.58 25.12 -13.40
N GLY A 142 -0.17 24.17 -13.98
CA GLY A 142 0.39 22.96 -14.60
C GLY A 142 0.80 21.84 -13.63
N MET A 143 0.86 22.09 -12.31
CA MET A 143 1.22 21.10 -11.28
C MET A 143 0.08 20.78 -10.32
N THR A 144 -1.15 21.23 -10.58
CA THR A 144 -2.30 21.11 -9.67
C THR A 144 -2.74 19.67 -9.38
N HIS A 145 -2.32 18.71 -10.22
CA HIS A 145 -2.54 17.28 -10.03
C HIS A 145 -1.47 16.62 -9.13
N MET A 146 -0.45 17.39 -8.70
CA MET A 146 0.65 16.92 -7.87
C MET A 146 0.46 17.34 -6.41
N MET A 147 1.09 16.57 -5.53
CA MET A 147 1.28 16.95 -4.14
C MET A 147 2.66 17.59 -4.00
N CYS A 148 2.88 18.40 -2.97
CA CYS A 148 4.19 19.00 -2.72
C CYS A 148 4.49 19.08 -1.23
N THR A 149 5.76 19.29 -0.88
CA THR A 149 6.16 19.49 0.51
C THR A 149 5.86 20.93 0.94
N GLU A 150 5.79 21.16 2.24
CA GLU A 150 5.49 22.48 2.84
C GLU A 150 6.47 23.59 2.43
N GLU A 151 7.69 23.25 2.04
CA GLU A 151 8.71 24.22 1.57
C GLU A 151 8.48 24.63 0.11
N THR A 152 7.62 23.93 -0.63
CA THR A 152 7.37 24.22 -2.04
C THR A 152 6.46 25.45 -2.18
N GLN A 153 6.85 26.42 -3.01
CA GLN A 153 5.97 27.55 -3.33
C GLN A 153 4.65 27.07 -3.93
N GLY A 154 3.52 27.60 -3.41
CA GLY A 154 2.19 27.16 -3.81
C GLY A 154 1.70 25.88 -3.11
N CYS A 155 2.38 25.41 -2.06
CA CYS A 155 1.87 24.35 -1.20
C CYS A 155 0.70 24.87 -0.34
N GLN A 156 -0.46 24.22 -0.43
CA GLN A 156 -1.64 24.54 0.37
C GLN A 156 -2.05 23.40 1.29
N ASN A 157 -2.45 23.76 2.51
CA ASN A 157 -2.93 22.86 3.56
C ASN A 157 -1.98 21.66 3.79
N PRO A 158 -0.69 21.91 4.09
CA PRO A 158 0.25 20.84 4.38
C PRO A 158 -0.19 20.08 5.63
N LYS A 159 -0.18 18.75 5.55
CA LYS A 159 -0.54 17.86 6.65
C LYS A 159 0.67 17.04 7.05
N PRO A 160 0.86 16.78 8.36
CA PRO A 160 1.97 15.95 8.83
C PRO A 160 2.04 14.61 8.10
N SER A 161 3.23 14.29 7.62
CA SER A 161 3.54 13.05 6.93
C SER A 161 4.86 12.48 7.42
N GLN A 162 4.92 11.17 7.60
CA GLN A 162 6.14 10.49 8.05
C GLN A 162 6.36 9.20 7.30
N THR A 163 7.57 9.03 6.78
CA THR A 163 8.04 7.84 6.08
C THR A 163 9.43 7.48 6.57
N VAL A 164 9.66 6.22 6.91
CA VAL A 164 11.01 5.69 7.16
C VAL A 164 11.51 5.01 5.90
N MET A 165 12.68 5.41 5.41
CA MET A 165 13.41 4.76 4.32
C MET A 165 14.58 3.96 4.89
N THR A 166 14.76 2.73 4.42
CA THR A 166 15.92 1.88 4.75
C THR A 166 16.53 1.36 3.45
N VAL A 167 17.83 1.59 3.27
CA VAL A 167 18.57 1.12 2.08
C VAL A 167 18.75 -0.39 2.15
N LEU A 168 18.36 -1.10 1.09
CA LEU A 168 18.53 -2.54 0.97
C LEU A 168 19.78 -2.88 0.15
N ALA A 169 19.97 -2.23 -1.00
CA ALA A 169 21.12 -2.40 -1.87
C ALA A 169 21.33 -1.15 -2.74
N ARG A 170 22.56 -0.91 -3.18
CA ARG A 170 22.90 0.12 -4.17
C ARG A 170 23.30 -0.57 -5.47
N GLY A 171 23.07 0.08 -6.61
CA GLY A 171 23.29 -0.55 -7.90
C GLY A 171 23.08 0.42 -9.06
N PHE A 172 22.75 -0.15 -10.21
CA PHE A 172 22.49 0.55 -11.45
C PHE A 172 21.20 0.06 -12.11
N TYR A 173 20.50 0.96 -12.79
CA TYR A 173 19.35 0.66 -13.63
C TYR A 173 19.60 1.24 -15.02
N SER A 174 19.77 0.39 -16.01
CA SER A 174 20.17 0.80 -17.37
C SER A 174 21.44 1.69 -17.38
N GLY A 175 22.39 1.41 -16.50
CA GLY A 175 23.65 2.16 -16.36
C GLY A 175 23.58 3.39 -15.44
N ASP A 176 22.40 3.85 -15.04
CA ASP A 176 22.25 4.97 -14.10
C ASP A 176 22.31 4.50 -12.65
N PRO A 177 22.93 5.25 -11.72
CA PRO A 177 22.98 4.88 -10.32
C PRO A 177 21.58 4.85 -9.70
N VAL A 178 21.28 3.78 -8.96
CA VAL A 178 20.02 3.60 -8.23
C VAL A 178 20.26 2.97 -6.85
N THR A 179 19.28 3.13 -5.97
CA THR A 179 19.23 2.46 -4.67
C THR A 179 17.92 1.72 -4.53
N LYS A 180 18.00 0.44 -4.17
CA LYS A 180 16.84 -0.31 -3.72
C LYS A 180 16.59 0.00 -2.25
N VAL A 181 15.36 0.42 -1.94
CA VAL A 181 14.96 0.86 -0.61
C VAL A 181 13.69 0.16 -0.15
N LEU A 182 13.59 -0.04 1.16
CA LEU A 182 12.35 -0.31 1.86
C LEU A 182 11.78 1.00 2.38
N LEU A 183 10.50 1.25 2.12
CA LEU A 183 9.76 2.41 2.58
C LEU A 183 8.62 1.98 3.51
N GLN A 184 8.58 2.56 4.70
CA GLN A 184 7.53 2.36 5.69
C GLN A 184 6.80 3.68 5.95
N PRO A 185 5.65 3.93 5.29
CA PRO A 185 4.85 5.11 5.57
C PRO A 185 4.06 4.92 6.88
N ILE A 186 4.33 5.77 7.86
CA ILE A 186 3.62 5.83 9.15
C ILE A 186 2.28 6.55 8.98
N THR A 187 2.24 7.52 8.07
CA THR A 187 1.01 8.21 7.65
C THR A 187 0.53 7.69 6.27
N GLY A 188 -0.52 8.29 5.72
CA GLY A 188 -1.07 7.92 4.41
C GLY A 188 -1.56 9.14 3.64
N ARG A 189 -0.66 10.05 3.27
CA ARG A 189 -0.99 11.17 2.37
C ARG A 189 -0.93 10.71 0.91
N THR A 190 -1.71 11.36 0.05
CA THR A 190 -1.68 11.12 -1.41
C THR A 190 -0.26 11.28 -1.92
N HIS A 191 0.21 10.32 -2.72
CA HIS A 191 1.55 10.32 -3.31
C HIS A 191 2.73 10.42 -2.29
N GLN A 192 2.49 10.14 -1.00
CA GLN A 192 3.46 10.44 0.07
C GLN A 192 4.87 9.92 -0.18
N LEU A 193 5.00 8.64 -0.56
CA LEU A 193 6.29 8.02 -0.79
C LEU A 193 7.03 8.68 -1.95
N ARG A 194 6.32 9.00 -3.02
CA ARG A 194 6.85 9.63 -4.24
C ARG A 194 7.35 11.04 -3.96
N VAL A 195 6.55 11.84 -3.25
CA VAL A 195 6.92 13.20 -2.83
C VAL A 195 8.12 13.19 -1.89
N HIS A 196 8.11 12.35 -0.84
CA HIS A 196 9.23 12.30 0.11
C HIS A 196 10.53 11.87 -0.57
N CYS A 197 10.50 10.81 -1.38
CA CYS A 197 11.67 10.35 -2.15
C CYS A 197 12.22 11.48 -3.04
N ARG A 198 11.34 12.22 -3.74
CA ARG A 198 11.73 13.38 -4.55
C ARG A 198 12.33 14.51 -3.73
N ALA A 199 11.76 14.80 -2.55
CA ALA A 199 12.18 15.88 -1.66
C ALA A 199 13.60 15.65 -1.13
N VAL A 200 13.95 14.40 -0.81
CA VAL A 200 15.31 14.03 -0.36
C VAL A 200 16.31 13.84 -1.50
N GLY A 201 15.94 14.22 -2.74
CA GLY A 201 16.83 14.18 -3.91
C GLY A 201 16.92 12.82 -4.60
N HIS A 202 16.12 11.84 -4.19
CA HIS A 202 16.14 10.48 -4.71
C HIS A 202 14.76 10.06 -5.25
N PRO A 203 14.28 10.66 -6.36
CA PRO A 203 12.98 10.31 -6.93
C PRO A 203 12.89 8.84 -7.30
N ILE A 204 11.68 8.28 -7.27
CA ILE A 204 11.43 6.90 -7.66
C ILE A 204 11.68 6.74 -9.16
N VAL A 205 12.38 5.67 -9.54
CA VAL A 205 12.68 5.32 -10.93
C VAL A 205 11.38 5.10 -11.70
N GLY A 206 11.23 5.75 -12.85
CA GLY A 206 10.04 5.67 -13.69
C GLY A 206 8.83 6.46 -13.18
N ASP A 207 9.00 7.32 -12.16
CA ASP A 207 7.93 8.22 -11.71
C ASP A 207 7.80 9.43 -12.64
N PHE A 208 7.03 9.26 -13.70
CA PHE A 208 6.80 10.27 -14.73
C PHE A 208 6.30 11.62 -14.18
N THR A 209 5.50 11.60 -13.12
CA THR A 209 4.90 12.81 -12.54
C THR A 209 5.94 13.61 -11.75
N TYR A 210 6.60 12.99 -10.79
CA TYR A 210 7.50 13.69 -9.86
C TYR A 210 8.93 13.86 -10.39
N SER A 211 9.27 13.18 -11.49
CA SER A 211 10.46 13.48 -12.28
C SER A 211 10.24 14.63 -13.27
N LEU A 212 9.06 15.27 -13.31
CA LEU A 212 8.72 16.29 -14.33
C LEU A 212 8.92 15.78 -15.76
N LYS A 213 8.45 14.56 -16.04
CA LYS A 213 8.49 13.88 -17.35
C LYS A 213 9.89 13.49 -17.86
N THR A 214 10.95 13.67 -17.08
CA THR A 214 12.31 13.30 -17.51
C THR A 214 12.63 11.81 -17.37
N ASP A 215 11.93 11.07 -16.51
CA ASP A 215 12.21 9.66 -16.21
C ASP A 215 11.14 8.75 -16.83
N SER A 216 11.08 8.74 -18.17
CA SER A 216 10.11 7.98 -18.96
C SER A 216 10.69 6.72 -19.62
N SER A 217 11.99 6.47 -19.46
CA SER A 217 12.66 5.30 -20.06
C SER A 217 12.31 3.98 -19.38
N PRO A 218 12.15 3.88 -18.04
CA PRO A 218 11.73 2.63 -17.41
C PRO A 218 10.33 2.22 -17.86
N TYR A 219 10.08 0.92 -17.99
CA TYR A 219 8.80 0.40 -18.48
C TYR A 219 7.62 0.63 -17.51
N ARG A 220 7.93 1.00 -16.26
CA ARG A 220 6.96 1.25 -15.19
C ARG A 220 7.57 2.09 -14.07
N MET A 221 6.73 2.59 -13.17
CA MET A 221 7.18 3.14 -11.90
C MET A 221 7.62 2.02 -10.94
N MET A 222 8.82 2.16 -10.38
CA MET A 222 9.47 1.20 -9.49
C MET A 222 9.05 1.39 -8.03
N LEU A 223 7.74 1.32 -7.78
CA LEU A 223 7.14 1.34 -6.44
C LEU A 223 6.17 0.15 -6.28
N HIS A 224 6.35 -0.62 -5.22
CA HIS A 224 5.58 -1.84 -4.97
C HIS A 224 5.16 -1.95 -3.50
N ALA A 225 3.87 -2.11 -3.24
CA ALA A 225 3.31 -2.41 -1.93
C ALA A 225 3.59 -3.88 -1.56
N HIS A 226 4.74 -4.10 -0.93
CA HIS A 226 5.31 -5.43 -0.75
C HIS A 226 4.68 -6.22 0.40
N GLN A 227 4.39 -5.56 1.52
CA GLN A 227 3.73 -6.21 2.65
C GLN A 227 2.65 -5.31 3.24
N LEU A 228 1.53 -5.96 3.57
CA LEU A 228 0.37 -5.35 4.19
C LEU A 228 -0.05 -6.22 5.37
N ARG A 229 -0.06 -5.62 6.56
CA ARG A 229 -0.54 -6.25 7.78
C ARG A 229 -1.68 -5.44 8.39
N ILE A 230 -2.86 -6.03 8.46
CA ILE A 230 -4.07 -5.44 9.06
C ILE A 230 -4.48 -6.32 10.25
N PRO A 231 -4.22 -5.87 11.49
CA PRO A 231 -4.52 -6.66 12.67
C PRO A 231 -5.95 -6.41 13.14
N MET A 232 -6.89 -7.26 12.71
CA MET A 232 -8.27 -7.24 13.21
C MET A 232 -8.46 -8.36 14.24
N ASP A 233 -9.35 -8.15 15.20
CA ASP A 233 -9.49 -9.02 16.38
C ASP A 233 -9.74 -10.50 16.05
N GLU A 234 -10.52 -10.76 15.01
CA GLU A 234 -10.89 -12.11 14.58
C GLU A 234 -10.06 -12.62 13.39
N GLU A 235 -9.32 -11.72 12.71
CA GLU A 235 -8.67 -12.03 11.45
C GLU A 235 -7.43 -11.16 11.22
N LEU A 236 -6.26 -11.79 11.27
CA LEU A 236 -5.01 -11.13 10.90
C LEU A 236 -4.75 -11.31 9.40
N ILE A 237 -4.85 -10.21 8.66
CA ILE A 237 -4.31 -10.17 7.30
C ILE A 237 -2.82 -9.83 7.43
N ASP A 238 -1.94 -10.75 7.03
CA ASP A 238 -0.49 -10.53 6.95
C ASP A 238 0.02 -11.15 5.65
N VAL A 239 -0.01 -10.34 4.58
CA VAL A 239 0.42 -10.77 3.25
C VAL A 239 1.77 -10.18 2.91
N THR A 240 2.57 -10.95 2.19
CA THR A 240 3.83 -10.49 1.61
C THR A 240 3.87 -10.96 0.16
N THR A 241 4.05 -10.03 -0.75
CA THR A 241 4.19 -10.32 -2.19
C THR A 241 5.61 -10.82 -2.48
N ALA A 242 5.84 -11.22 -3.71
CA ALA A 242 7.20 -11.35 -4.20
C ALA A 242 7.88 -9.98 -4.31
N ASP A 243 9.19 -10.01 -4.45
CA ASP A 243 10.00 -8.82 -4.74
C ASP A 243 10.14 -8.65 -6.26
N PRO A 244 9.46 -7.68 -6.89
CA PRO A 244 9.53 -7.50 -8.34
C PRO A 244 10.81 -6.82 -8.80
N PHE A 245 11.62 -6.26 -7.89
CA PHE A 245 12.79 -5.45 -8.23
C PHE A 245 14.06 -6.27 -8.06
N THR A 246 14.17 -7.32 -8.87
CA THR A 246 15.34 -8.20 -8.89
C THR A 246 15.87 -8.33 -10.31
N HIS A 247 17.18 -8.58 -10.45
CA HIS A 247 17.82 -8.83 -11.75
C HIS A 247 17.15 -9.99 -12.54
N LEU A 248 16.54 -10.96 -11.84
CA LEU A 248 15.84 -12.08 -12.48
C LEU A 248 14.54 -11.66 -13.17
N VAL A 249 13.89 -10.61 -12.66
CA VAL A 249 12.62 -10.09 -13.19
C VAL A 249 12.89 -8.98 -14.20
N ASP A 250 13.86 -8.10 -13.93
CA ASP A 250 14.27 -7.02 -14.84
C ASP A 250 15.78 -7.05 -15.04
N SER A 251 16.20 -7.42 -16.26
CA SER A 251 17.60 -7.51 -16.66
C SER A 251 18.31 -6.16 -16.70
N ASN A 252 17.58 -5.04 -16.71
CA ASN A 252 18.18 -3.70 -16.64
C ASN A 252 18.66 -3.36 -15.22
N LEU A 253 18.27 -4.13 -14.21
CA LEU A 253 18.62 -3.88 -12.82
C LEU A 253 19.84 -4.70 -12.40
N GLU A 254 20.89 -3.99 -12.01
CA GLU A 254 22.11 -4.57 -11.46
C GLU A 254 22.30 -4.08 -10.02
N LEU A 255 22.10 -4.95 -9.04
CA LEU A 255 22.30 -4.62 -7.63
C LEU A 255 23.64 -5.14 -7.12
N GLY A 256 24.35 -4.30 -6.37
CA GLY A 256 25.53 -4.69 -5.62
C GLY A 256 25.18 -5.45 -4.34
N LEU A 257 26.13 -5.49 -3.41
CA LEU A 257 25.96 -6.17 -2.13
C LEU A 257 24.80 -5.60 -1.31
N CYS A 258 24.03 -6.51 -0.70
CA CYS A 258 22.98 -6.15 0.25
C CYS A 258 23.57 -5.41 1.44
N VAL A 259 23.04 -4.23 1.71
CA VAL A 259 23.37 -3.38 2.87
C VAL A 259 22.54 -3.83 4.09
N ASN A 260 21.27 -4.15 3.86
CA ASN A 260 20.37 -4.67 4.89
C ASN A 260 19.56 -5.84 4.33
N SER A 261 19.31 -6.84 5.16
CA SER A 261 18.46 -7.98 4.83
C SER A 261 16.98 -7.59 4.90
N LEU A 262 16.28 -7.68 3.77
CA LEU A 262 14.84 -7.45 3.69
C LEU A 262 14.06 -8.37 4.65
N HIS A 263 14.47 -9.63 4.74
CA HIS A 263 13.86 -10.61 5.63
C HIS A 263 13.96 -10.19 7.10
N ASP A 264 15.14 -9.75 7.54
CA ASP A 264 15.38 -9.38 8.94
C ASP A 264 14.65 -8.09 9.32
N ILE A 265 14.60 -7.11 8.40
CA ILE A 265 13.81 -5.89 8.62
C ILE A 265 12.34 -6.25 8.79
N ILE A 266 11.77 -7.05 7.88
CA ILE A 266 10.37 -7.47 7.94
C ILE A 266 10.09 -8.23 9.25
N LYS A 267 10.97 -9.17 9.63
CA LYS A 267 10.84 -9.93 10.88
C LYS A 267 10.85 -9.00 12.10
N GLY A 268 11.74 -8.01 12.11
CA GLY A 268 11.80 -6.99 13.17
C GLY A 268 10.54 -6.13 13.25
N LEU A 269 9.98 -5.72 12.11
CA LEU A 269 8.72 -4.98 12.04
C LEU A 269 7.55 -5.82 12.58
N LYS A 270 7.49 -7.11 12.24
CA LYS A 270 6.47 -8.02 12.76
C LYS A 270 6.57 -8.18 14.27
N GLY A 271 7.78 -8.30 14.81
CA GLY A 271 8.03 -8.39 16.25
C GLY A 271 7.58 -7.14 17.01
N LYS A 272 7.93 -5.94 16.53
CA LYS A 272 7.50 -4.67 17.14
C LYS A 272 5.98 -4.52 17.18
N CYS A 273 5.31 -4.84 16.09
CA CYS A 273 3.84 -4.77 16.00
C CYS A 273 3.16 -5.71 17.00
N VAL A 274 3.71 -6.91 17.26
CA VAL A 274 3.18 -7.83 18.28
C VAL A 274 3.35 -7.25 19.69
N ILE A 275 4.51 -6.67 20.01
CA ILE A 275 4.76 -6.07 21.33
C ILE A 275 3.82 -4.89 21.56
N GLU A 276 3.70 -3.96 20.62
CA GLU A 276 2.79 -2.80 20.74
C GLU A 276 1.32 -3.21 20.88
N GLN A 277 0.90 -4.33 20.28
CA GLN A 277 -0.44 -4.89 20.45
C GLN A 277 -0.62 -5.54 21.82
N CYS A 278 0.36 -6.31 22.30
CA CYS A 278 0.34 -6.87 23.64
C CYS A 278 0.31 -5.77 24.72
N ASP A 279 1.08 -4.69 24.54
CA ASP A 279 1.10 -3.56 25.47
C ASP A 279 -0.24 -2.83 25.47
N LYS A 280 -0.83 -2.56 24.29
CA LYS A 280 -2.18 -1.97 24.19
C LYS A 280 -3.25 -2.86 24.81
N ASN A 281 -3.21 -4.17 24.56
CA ASN A 281 -4.15 -5.13 25.12
C ASN A 281 -3.95 -5.30 26.63
N ASN A 282 -2.72 -5.20 27.15
CA ASN A 282 -2.44 -5.20 28.58
C ASN A 282 -2.91 -3.90 29.25
N ILE A 283 -2.74 -2.74 28.62
CA ILE A 283 -3.26 -1.46 29.12
C ILE A 283 -4.80 -1.48 29.15
N LEU A 284 -5.45 -2.02 28.10
CA LEU A 284 -6.89 -2.23 28.07
C LEU A 284 -7.35 -3.30 29.07
N GLY A 285 -6.57 -4.36 29.28
CA GLY A 285 -6.83 -5.42 30.26
C GLY A 285 -6.71 -4.96 31.71
N VAL A 286 -5.76 -4.08 32.01
CA VAL A 286 -5.61 -3.44 33.34
C VAL A 286 -6.73 -2.41 33.59
N GLN A 287 -7.29 -1.79 32.55
CA GLN A 287 -8.49 -0.95 32.67
C GLN A 287 -9.78 -1.79 32.78
N ALA A 288 -9.81 -3.00 32.20
CA ALA A 288 -10.96 -3.90 32.24
C ALA A 288 -11.20 -4.54 33.63
N GLU A 289 -10.18 -4.64 34.49
CA GLU A 289 -10.37 -5.10 35.88
C GLU A 289 -11.07 -4.06 36.79
N LYS A 290 -11.27 -2.82 36.33
CA LYS A 290 -11.99 -1.77 37.09
C LYS A 290 -13.37 -1.41 36.57
N ILE A 291 -13.84 -2.02 35.48
CA ILE A 291 -15.19 -1.79 34.94
C ILE A 291 -15.76 -3.13 34.49
N GLN A 292 -16.15 -3.97 35.45
CA GLN A 292 -17.14 -5.00 35.17
C GLN A 292 -18.54 -4.35 35.27
N VAL A 293 -19.38 -4.71 34.30
CA VAL A 293 -20.79 -4.36 34.10
C VAL A 293 -21.02 -3.32 32.98
N GLU A 294 -21.69 -3.80 31.93
CA GLU A 294 -22.37 -3.08 30.81
C GLU A 294 -21.53 -2.49 29.66
N LYS A 295 -21.38 -3.26 28.57
CA LYS A 295 -22.17 -3.16 27.31
C LYS A 295 -21.39 -3.73 26.12
N THR A 296 -22.07 -4.57 25.34
CA THR A 296 -21.85 -4.73 23.90
C THR A 296 -21.84 -3.34 23.25
N SER A 297 -20.69 -2.89 22.77
CA SER A 297 -20.56 -1.58 22.11
C SER A 297 -21.21 -1.64 20.73
N GLU A 298 -22.48 -1.27 20.64
CA GLU A 298 -23.12 -0.92 19.37
C GLU A 298 -22.41 0.31 18.77
N GLU A 299 -21.99 0.20 17.51
CA GLU A 299 -21.38 1.31 16.76
C GLU A 299 -22.29 2.53 16.79
N THR A 300 -21.73 3.68 17.16
CA THR A 300 -22.52 4.91 17.24
C THR A 300 -22.93 5.37 15.84
N LYS A 301 -24.11 5.99 15.74
CA LYS A 301 -24.65 6.53 14.47
C LYS A 301 -23.65 7.46 13.78
N GLU A 302 -22.89 8.22 14.55
CA GLU A 302 -21.85 9.13 14.06
C GLU A 302 -20.64 8.41 13.47
N GLU A 303 -20.18 7.30 14.07
CA GLU A 303 -19.11 6.47 13.51
C GLU A 303 -19.54 5.79 12.20
N ARG A 304 -20.80 5.36 12.13
CA ARG A 304 -21.40 4.81 10.91
C ARG A 304 -21.51 5.87 9.82
N GLU A 305 -21.90 7.10 10.14
CA GLU A 305 -21.95 8.23 9.20
C GLU A 305 -20.56 8.63 8.72
N LYS A 306 -19.55 8.70 9.61
CA LYS A 306 -18.15 8.95 9.21
C LYS A 306 -17.57 7.83 8.35
N CYS A 307 -17.91 6.58 8.62
CA CYS A 307 -17.52 5.45 7.77
C CYS A 307 -18.19 5.53 6.40
N LEU A 308 -19.47 5.88 6.33
CA LEU A 308 -20.20 6.06 5.07
C LEU A 308 -19.70 7.27 4.29
N GLN A 309 -19.43 8.37 4.96
CA GLN A 309 -18.82 9.57 4.38
C GLN A 309 -17.41 9.27 3.88
N TRP A 310 -16.62 8.47 4.59
CA TRP A 310 -15.33 7.98 4.11
C TRP A 310 -15.47 6.97 2.96
N LEU A 311 -16.53 6.17 2.88
CA LEU A 311 -16.75 5.36 1.68
C LEU A 311 -17.17 6.24 0.48
N ASN A 312 -17.90 7.33 0.73
CA ASN A 312 -18.50 8.20 -0.29
C ASN A 312 -17.58 9.32 -0.80
N GLU A 313 -16.85 10.01 0.07
CA GLU A 313 -15.88 11.06 -0.29
C GLU A 313 -14.78 10.49 -1.20
N TRP A 314 -14.53 9.20 -1.10
CA TRP A 314 -13.50 8.48 -1.85
C TRP A 314 -14.03 7.89 -3.16
N THR A 315 -15.33 8.04 -3.44
CA THR A 315 -15.89 7.74 -4.77
C THR A 315 -15.79 8.92 -5.74
N MET A 316 -15.35 10.12 -5.33
CA MET A 316 -15.51 11.36 -6.11
C MET A 316 -14.19 12.07 -6.49
N SER A 317 -13.04 11.40 -6.43
CA SER A 317 -11.74 11.96 -6.82
C SER A 317 -11.00 11.07 -7.81
#